data_AF-A0A496AP96-F1
#
_entry.id   AF-A0A496AP96-F1
#
_cell.length_a   1.000
_cell.length_b   1.000
_cell.length_c   1.000
_cell.angle_alpha   90.00
_cell.angle_beta   90.00
_cell.angle_gamma   90.00
#
_symmetry.space_group_name_H-M   'P 1'
#
loop_
_entity.id
_entity.type
_entity.pdbx_description
1 polymer ?
#
loop_
_entity_poly.entity_id
_entity_poly.type
_entity_poly.pdbx_seq_one_letter_code
_entity_poly.pdbx_strand_id
1 'polypeptide(L)'
;MRKKLYWELGILILMIGLISTFVFLPRELSLIDYYAQVPFERNKLREQVIQDQPYSEAALAARMFLARYDTSDSEELEALKAALKYHPNSPALLVWLARKTIMDFPKESVAYGTKALRLLPNSSENSLLYPGMYTPFEDAHNSLGIAYQYLGDYESALFHLKEAQRLFKPTNDAFGDKVRSRSYVSNIAGIESGNPIHKPRERQPNNK
;
A
#
# COMPACT_ATOMS: atom_id res chain seq x y z
N MET A 1 4.81 -62.55 16.10
CA MET A 1 3.62 -61.71 15.87
C MET A 1 3.59 -60.41 16.67
N ARG A 2 3.86 -60.40 17.99
CA ARG A 2 3.75 -59.19 18.83
C ARG A 2 4.66 -58.01 18.45
N LYS A 3 5.87 -58.26 17.93
CA LYS A 3 6.83 -57.19 17.55
C LYS A 3 6.34 -56.30 16.39
N LYS A 4 5.57 -56.85 15.45
CA LYS A 4 5.01 -56.09 14.32
C LYS A 4 3.90 -55.13 14.78
N LEU A 5 3.08 -55.59 15.74
CA LEU A 5 1.98 -54.81 16.31
C LEU A 5 2.47 -53.57 17.08
N TYR A 6 3.58 -53.68 17.83
CA TYR A 6 4.16 -52.53 18.55
C TYR A 6 4.75 -51.47 17.61
N TRP A 7 5.29 -51.89 16.47
CA TRP A 7 5.85 -50.97 15.48
C TRP A 7 4.76 -50.17 14.76
N GLU A 8 3.66 -50.83 14.39
CA GLU A 8 2.51 -50.16 13.76
C GLU A 8 1.78 -49.21 14.73
N LEU A 9 1.64 -49.58 16.01
CA LEU A 9 1.08 -48.70 17.04
C LEU A 9 1.97 -47.46 17.32
N GLY A 10 3.30 -47.62 17.28
CA GLY A 10 4.23 -46.51 17.46
C GLY A 10 4.11 -45.45 16.35
N ILE A 11 3.93 -45.87 15.10
CA ILE A 11 3.73 -44.97 13.96
C ILE A 11 2.40 -44.23 14.07
N LEU A 12 1.33 -44.92 14.49
CA LEU A 12 0.01 -44.30 14.65
C LEU A 12 0.02 -43.20 15.72
N ILE A 13 0.70 -43.42 16.84
CA ILE A 13 0.82 -42.42 17.92
C ILE A 13 1.63 -41.19 17.46
N LEU A 14 2.71 -41.40 16.70
CA LEU A 14 3.49 -40.31 16.10
C LEU A 14 2.67 -39.48 15.11
N MET A 15 1.85 -40.14 14.28
CA MET A 15 0.98 -39.47 13.31
C MET A 15 -0.13 -38.65 13.99
N ILE A 16 -0.74 -39.19 15.06
CA ILE A 16 -1.74 -38.46 15.86
C ILE A 16 -1.11 -37.25 16.55
N GLY A 17 0.11 -37.39 17.08
CA GLY A 17 0.89 -36.29 17.64
C GLY A 17 1.14 -35.17 16.62
N LEU A 18 1.59 -35.52 15.41
CA LEU A 18 1.84 -34.56 14.31
C LEU A 18 0.57 -33.87 13.80
N ILE A 19 -0.58 -34.57 13.79
CA ILE A 19 -1.85 -33.96 13.39
C ILE A 19 -2.35 -33.01 14.49
N SER A 20 -2.17 -33.35 15.76
CA SER A 20 -2.61 -32.49 16.88
C SER A 20 -1.83 -31.18 16.98
N THR A 21 -0.55 -31.17 16.62
CA THR A 21 0.26 -29.94 16.56
C THR A 21 -0.11 -29.04 15.38
N PHE A 22 -0.61 -29.61 14.28
CA PHE A 22 -1.12 -28.84 13.15
C PHE A 22 -2.54 -28.28 13.37
N VAL A 23 -3.35 -28.92 14.21
CA VAL A 23 -4.74 -28.50 14.50
C VAL A 23 -4.82 -27.41 15.57
N PHE A 24 -3.74 -27.20 16.36
CA PHE A 24 -3.65 -26.15 17.39
C PHE A 24 -2.77 -24.96 17.00
N LEU A 25 -2.42 -24.81 15.72
CA LEU A 25 -1.99 -23.51 15.21
C LEU A 25 -3.25 -22.63 15.13
N PRO A 26 -3.33 -21.52 15.90
CA PRO A 26 -4.51 -20.67 15.87
C PRO A 26 -4.73 -20.17 14.44
N ARG A 27 -5.84 -20.60 13.84
CA ARG A 27 -6.39 -19.95 12.65
C ARG A 27 -6.67 -18.50 13.04
N GLU A 28 -6.01 -17.59 12.33
CA GLU A 28 -6.24 -16.15 12.36
C GLU A 28 -5.77 -15.43 13.63
N LEU A 29 -4.44 -15.41 13.85
CA LEU A 29 -3.84 -14.11 14.15
C LEU A 29 -3.80 -13.34 12.84
N SER A 30 -4.58 -12.26 12.75
CA SER A 30 -4.43 -11.33 11.63
C SER A 30 -2.97 -10.87 11.61
N LEU A 31 -2.34 -10.80 10.43
CA LEU A 31 -0.97 -10.30 10.29
C LEU A 31 -0.79 -8.95 11.03
N ILE A 32 -1.87 -8.18 11.16
CA ILE A 32 -1.95 -6.91 11.88
C ILE A 32 -1.65 -7.06 13.38
N ASP A 33 -2.21 -8.06 14.07
CA ASP A 33 -1.98 -8.29 15.51
C ASP A 33 -0.54 -8.75 15.79
N TYR A 34 0.03 -9.51 14.85
CA TYR A 34 1.44 -9.90 14.88
C TYR A 34 2.38 -8.71 14.67
N TYR A 35 2.05 -7.78 13.77
CA TYR A 35 2.87 -6.58 13.51
C TYR A 35 2.71 -5.46 14.55
N ALA A 36 1.59 -5.39 15.27
CA ALA A 36 1.30 -4.35 16.25
C ALA A 36 2.04 -4.53 17.59
N GLN A 37 2.49 -5.75 17.93
CA GLN A 37 2.99 -6.06 19.28
C GLN A 37 4.52 -5.98 19.45
N VAL A 38 5.30 -5.65 18.42
CA VAL A 38 6.76 -5.92 18.45
C VAL A 38 7.63 -4.68 18.22
N PRO A 39 7.85 -3.84 19.25
CA PRO A 39 8.89 -2.82 19.20
C PRO A 39 10.32 -3.39 19.13
N PHE A 40 10.55 -4.60 19.64
CA PHE A 40 11.88 -5.18 19.91
C PHE A 40 12.40 -6.18 18.84
N GLU A 41 11.53 -6.80 18.02
CA GLU A 41 11.95 -7.72 16.94
C GLU A 41 12.17 -7.01 15.59
N ARG A 42 12.09 -5.68 15.52
CA ARG A 42 12.26 -4.89 14.28
C ARG A 42 13.56 -5.19 13.52
N ASN A 43 14.67 -5.39 14.25
CA ASN A 43 15.97 -5.70 13.65
C ASN A 43 16.05 -7.16 13.16
N LYS A 44 15.41 -8.10 13.86
CA LYS A 44 15.36 -9.51 13.49
C LYS A 44 14.41 -9.76 12.31
N LEU A 45 13.33 -9.00 12.23
CA LEU A 45 12.42 -8.97 11.09
C LEU A 45 13.08 -8.33 9.86
N ARG A 46 13.86 -7.25 10.05
CA ARG A 46 14.72 -6.66 9.01
C ARG A 46 15.69 -7.70 8.46
N GLU A 47 16.34 -8.47 9.32
CA GLU A 47 17.28 -9.54 8.91
C GLU A 47 16.58 -10.73 8.24
N GLN A 48 15.43 -11.20 8.74
CA GLN A 48 14.66 -12.30 8.13
C GLN A 48 14.06 -11.94 6.77
N VAL A 49 13.51 -10.74 6.61
CA VAL A 49 13.00 -10.24 5.31
C VAL A 49 14.13 -10.06 4.29
N ILE A 50 15.35 -9.74 4.76
CA ILE A 50 16.55 -9.70 3.92
C ILE A 50 17.03 -11.11 3.52
N GLN A 51 16.91 -12.10 4.42
CA GLN A 51 17.42 -13.45 4.20
C GLN A 51 16.49 -14.36 3.39
N ASP A 52 15.17 -14.31 3.60
CA ASP A 52 14.29 -15.37 3.10
C ASP A 52 13.84 -15.18 1.64
N GLN A 53 13.66 -13.95 1.15
CA GLN A 53 13.36 -13.62 -0.26
C GLN A 53 13.65 -12.13 -0.54
N PRO A 54 14.86 -11.75 -0.97
CA PRO A 54 15.29 -10.35 -1.09
C PRO A 54 14.49 -9.49 -2.10
N TYR A 55 13.60 -10.11 -2.88
CA TYR A 55 12.85 -9.48 -3.98
C TYR A 55 11.36 -9.82 -4.03
N SER A 56 10.77 -10.33 -2.94
CA SER A 56 9.31 -10.44 -2.89
C SER A 56 8.70 -9.04 -2.74
N GLU A 57 7.58 -8.78 -3.43
CA GLU A 57 6.88 -7.49 -3.33
C GLU A 57 6.44 -7.18 -1.89
N ALA A 58 6.25 -8.21 -1.06
CA ALA A 58 6.02 -8.10 0.38
C ALA A 58 7.25 -7.58 1.15
N ALA A 59 8.46 -8.01 0.79
CA ALA A 59 9.71 -7.49 1.36
C ALA A 59 9.96 -6.02 0.96
N LEU A 60 9.57 -5.67 -0.26
CA LEU A 60 9.62 -4.30 -0.76
C LEU A 60 8.61 -3.41 -0.04
N ALA A 61 7.36 -3.85 0.06
CA ALA A 61 6.32 -3.22 0.86
C ALA A 61 6.70 -3.06 2.34
N ALA A 62 7.33 -4.07 2.96
CA ALA A 62 7.81 -4.00 4.33
C ALA A 62 8.94 -2.97 4.49
N ARG A 63 9.89 -2.89 3.55
CA ARG A 63 10.93 -1.85 3.54
C ARG A 63 10.33 -0.45 3.38
N MET A 64 9.31 -0.32 2.55
CA MET A 64 8.58 0.92 2.30
C MET A 64 7.75 1.36 3.52
N PHE A 65 7.11 0.41 4.20
CA PHE A 65 6.41 0.66 5.46
C PHE A 65 7.36 1.09 6.58
N LEU A 66 8.56 0.52 6.63
CA LEU A 66 9.59 0.88 7.61
C LEU A 66 10.25 2.24 7.30
N ALA A 67 10.41 2.62 6.03
CA ALA A 67 10.93 3.93 5.63
C ALA A 67 10.05 5.11 6.10
N ARG A 68 8.73 4.86 6.22
CA ARG A 68 7.72 5.83 6.68
C ARG A 68 7.98 6.44 8.06
N TYR A 69 8.88 5.85 8.85
CA TYR A 69 9.09 6.23 10.25
C TYR A 69 10.46 6.87 10.53
N ASP A 70 11.39 6.96 9.58
CA ASP A 70 12.76 7.45 9.89
C ASP A 70 13.56 8.06 8.72
N THR A 71 13.01 8.22 7.52
CA THR A 71 13.74 8.78 6.37
C THR A 71 13.19 10.14 5.93
N SER A 72 14.05 11.00 5.39
CA SER A 72 13.60 12.24 4.76
C SER A 72 12.69 11.97 3.55
N ASP A 73 11.76 12.88 3.24
CA ASP A 73 10.86 12.75 2.08
C ASP A 73 11.64 12.55 0.75
N SER A 74 12.84 13.11 0.64
CA SER A 74 13.73 12.93 -0.52
C SER A 74 14.30 11.51 -0.63
N GLU A 75 14.70 10.90 0.48
CA GLU A 75 15.26 9.54 0.47
C GLU A 75 14.19 8.50 0.14
N GLU A 76 12.98 8.69 0.68
CA GLU A 76 11.83 7.83 0.37
C GLU A 76 11.47 7.88 -1.11
N LEU A 77 11.45 9.08 -1.71
CA LEU A 77 11.18 9.25 -3.14
C LEU A 77 12.24 8.58 -4.02
N GLU A 78 13.51 8.69 -3.68
CA GLU A 78 14.59 8.05 -4.45
C GLU A 78 14.59 6.53 -4.27
N ALA A 79 14.32 6.03 -3.07
CA ALA A 79 14.12 4.60 -2.82
C ALA A 79 12.95 4.05 -3.65
N LEU A 80 11.86 4.81 -3.75
CA LEU A 80 10.70 4.49 -4.57
C LEU A 80 11.02 4.38 -6.06
N LYS A 81 11.75 5.36 -6.60
CA LYS A 81 12.20 5.34 -8.00
C LYS A 81 13.13 4.17 -8.26
N ALA A 82 14.05 3.89 -7.34
CA ALA A 82 14.95 2.75 -7.43
C ALA A 82 14.17 1.43 -7.44
N ALA A 83 13.17 1.27 -6.57
CA ALA A 83 12.28 0.11 -6.54
C ALA A 83 11.52 -0.07 -7.86
N LEU A 84 10.97 1.03 -8.41
CA LEU A 84 10.25 0.99 -9.69
C LEU A 84 11.16 0.57 -10.86
N LYS A 85 12.48 0.84 -10.80
CA LYS A 85 13.42 0.36 -11.82
C LYS A 85 13.45 -1.17 -11.91
N TYR A 86 13.32 -1.86 -10.78
CA TYR A 86 13.30 -3.33 -10.73
C TYR A 86 11.90 -3.89 -10.99
N HIS A 87 10.85 -3.17 -10.58
CA HIS A 87 9.46 -3.57 -10.75
C HIS A 87 8.65 -2.49 -11.50
N PRO A 88 8.92 -2.27 -12.81
CA PRO A 88 8.40 -1.11 -13.55
C PRO A 88 6.89 -1.11 -13.73
N ASN A 89 6.24 -2.26 -13.53
CA ASN A 89 4.81 -2.45 -13.71
C ASN A 89 4.09 -2.79 -12.39
N SER A 90 4.71 -2.54 -11.23
CA SER A 90 4.01 -2.69 -9.94
C SER A 90 3.05 -1.51 -9.75
N PRO A 91 1.72 -1.73 -9.80
CA PRO A 91 0.74 -0.67 -9.59
C PRO A 91 0.89 -0.03 -8.20
N ALA A 92 1.20 -0.80 -7.16
CA ALA A 92 1.40 -0.28 -5.81
C ALA A 92 2.54 0.75 -5.73
N LEU A 93 3.70 0.47 -6.34
CA LEU A 93 4.82 1.43 -6.39
C LEU A 93 4.42 2.70 -7.14
N LEU A 94 3.69 2.55 -8.24
CA LEU A 94 3.23 3.68 -9.06
C LEU A 94 2.23 4.55 -8.31
N VAL A 95 1.26 3.97 -7.59
CA VAL A 95 0.32 4.72 -6.76
C VAL A 95 1.05 5.53 -5.68
N TRP A 96 2.06 4.93 -5.05
CA TRP A 96 2.75 5.61 -3.97
C TRP A 96 3.68 6.72 -4.48
N LEU A 97 4.36 6.49 -5.61
CA LEU A 97 5.09 7.54 -6.34
C LEU A 97 4.15 8.67 -6.76
N ALA A 98 2.96 8.35 -7.28
CA ALA A 98 1.96 9.36 -7.62
C ALA A 98 1.67 10.23 -6.40
N ARG A 99 1.34 9.61 -5.25
CA ARG A 99 1.06 10.32 -4.00
C ARG A 99 2.20 11.21 -3.52
N LYS A 100 3.44 10.71 -3.53
CA LYS A 100 4.60 11.46 -3.05
C LYS A 100 4.97 12.64 -3.95
N THR A 101 4.63 12.56 -5.24
CA THR A 101 4.98 13.59 -6.21
C THR A 101 3.88 14.62 -6.46
N ILE A 102 2.68 14.48 -5.86
CA ILE A 102 1.50 15.36 -6.12
C ILE A 102 1.85 16.85 -6.03
N MET A 103 2.45 17.28 -4.92
CA MET A 103 2.67 18.71 -4.66
C MET A 103 3.88 19.27 -5.42
N ASP A 104 4.92 18.46 -5.54
CA ASP A 104 6.23 18.87 -6.01
C ASP A 104 6.43 18.69 -7.51
N PHE A 105 5.81 17.65 -8.07
CA PHE A 105 5.93 17.25 -9.47
C PHE A 105 4.58 16.73 -9.99
N PRO A 106 3.53 17.58 -10.05
CA PRO A 106 2.17 17.13 -10.37
C PRO A 106 2.06 16.44 -11.74
N LYS A 107 2.89 16.82 -12.73
CA LYS A 107 2.93 16.13 -14.04
C LYS A 107 3.47 14.70 -13.92
N GLU A 108 4.48 14.48 -13.09
CA GLU A 108 5.01 13.13 -12.81
C GLU A 108 3.98 12.31 -12.04
N SER A 109 3.31 12.94 -11.08
CA SER A 109 2.22 12.32 -10.32
C SER A 109 1.10 11.81 -11.23
N VAL A 110 0.68 12.63 -12.22
CA VAL A 110 -0.28 12.22 -13.25
C VAL A 110 0.22 11.01 -14.05
N ALA A 111 1.49 11.02 -14.47
CA ALA A 111 2.06 9.91 -15.23
C ALA A 111 2.06 8.60 -14.44
N TYR A 112 2.48 8.64 -13.16
CA TYR A 112 2.48 7.46 -12.29
C TYR A 112 1.07 6.96 -12.01
N GLY A 113 0.13 7.84 -11.64
CA GLY A 113 -1.26 7.48 -11.35
C GLY A 113 -1.98 6.88 -12.56
N THR A 114 -1.77 7.45 -13.74
CA THR A 114 -2.35 6.93 -15.00
C THR A 114 -1.78 5.56 -15.35
N LYS A 115 -0.46 5.37 -15.18
CA LYS A 115 0.18 4.08 -15.41
C LYS A 115 -0.34 3.03 -14.44
N ALA A 116 -0.52 3.38 -13.16
CA ALA A 116 -1.12 2.49 -12.16
C ALA A 116 -2.52 2.04 -12.58
N LEU A 117 -3.42 2.97 -12.90
CA LEU A 117 -4.79 2.65 -13.32
C LEU A 117 -4.87 1.76 -14.56
N ARG A 118 -3.92 1.87 -15.50
CA ARG A 118 -3.85 0.98 -16.66
C ARG A 118 -3.51 -0.46 -16.30
N LEU A 119 -2.68 -0.64 -15.27
CA LEU A 119 -2.17 -1.94 -14.87
C LEU A 119 -3.10 -2.66 -13.89
N LEU A 120 -3.84 -1.91 -13.07
CA LEU A 120 -4.73 -2.47 -12.04
C LEU A 120 -5.80 -3.45 -12.55
N PRO A 121 -6.54 -3.22 -13.65
CA PRO A 121 -7.53 -4.18 -14.15
C PRO A 121 -6.98 -5.59 -14.42
N ASN A 122 -5.68 -5.69 -14.68
CA ASN A 122 -4.99 -6.93 -15.02
C ASN A 122 -4.08 -7.45 -13.90
N SER A 123 -4.07 -6.82 -12.72
CA SER A 123 -3.21 -7.24 -11.61
C SER A 123 -3.95 -8.19 -10.66
N SER A 124 -3.25 -9.24 -10.21
CA SER A 124 -3.69 -10.09 -9.10
C SER A 124 -3.74 -9.32 -7.76
N GLU A 125 -3.16 -8.13 -7.71
CA GLU A 125 -3.11 -7.22 -6.56
C GLU A 125 -4.47 -6.58 -6.21
N ASN A 126 -5.49 -6.74 -7.06
CA ASN A 126 -6.79 -6.09 -6.91
C ASN A 126 -7.59 -6.41 -5.65
N SER A 127 -7.27 -7.47 -4.90
CA SER A 127 -8.06 -7.84 -3.72
C SER A 127 -7.28 -8.23 -2.47
N LEU A 128 -5.94 -8.34 -2.53
CA LEU A 128 -5.21 -9.07 -1.49
C LEU A 128 -4.16 -8.27 -0.71
N LEU A 129 -3.76 -7.07 -1.14
CA LEU A 129 -2.48 -6.60 -0.65
C LEU A 129 -2.48 -6.09 0.80
N TYR A 130 -3.61 -5.64 1.38
CA TYR A 130 -3.61 -5.27 2.80
C TYR A 130 -5.01 -5.27 3.45
N PRO A 131 -5.34 -6.20 4.36
CA PRO A 131 -6.49 -6.01 5.24
C PRO A 131 -6.28 -4.71 6.05
N GLY A 132 -7.20 -3.75 5.90
CA GLY A 132 -7.13 -2.43 6.55
C GLY A 132 -6.37 -1.34 5.76
N MET A 133 -5.82 -1.65 4.59
CA MET A 133 -5.31 -0.63 3.65
C MET A 133 -6.18 -0.63 2.40
N TYR A 134 -6.17 0.51 1.74
CA TYR A 134 -7.17 0.95 0.78
C TYR A 134 -6.92 0.35 -0.60
N THR A 135 -7.93 0.39 -1.46
CA THR A 135 -7.76 -0.20 -2.80
C THR A 135 -6.81 0.67 -3.62
N PRO A 136 -5.82 0.08 -4.33
CA PRO A 136 -4.95 0.83 -5.22
C PRO A 136 -5.70 1.67 -6.25
N PHE A 137 -6.92 1.27 -6.64
CA PHE A 137 -7.80 2.04 -7.52
C PHE A 137 -8.25 3.37 -6.91
N GLU A 138 -8.78 3.34 -5.68
CA GLU A 138 -9.19 4.56 -4.96
C GLU A 138 -8.02 5.53 -4.81
N ASP A 139 -6.86 5.06 -4.34
CA ASP A 139 -5.69 5.90 -4.10
C ASP A 139 -5.11 6.47 -5.40
N ALA A 140 -5.12 5.71 -6.49
CA ALA A 140 -4.72 6.18 -7.81
C ALA A 140 -5.64 7.32 -8.30
N HIS A 141 -6.95 7.12 -8.23
CA HIS A 141 -7.93 8.14 -8.59
C HIS A 141 -7.80 9.39 -7.71
N ASN A 142 -7.62 9.23 -6.39
CA ASN A 142 -7.42 10.36 -5.50
C ASN A 142 -6.14 11.15 -5.86
N SER A 143 -5.03 10.44 -6.07
CA SER A 143 -3.75 11.07 -6.42
C SER A 143 -3.84 11.85 -7.74
N LEU A 144 -4.50 11.28 -8.76
CA LEU A 144 -4.78 11.97 -10.02
C LEU A 144 -5.66 13.20 -9.81
N GLY A 145 -6.72 13.06 -9.02
CA GLY A 145 -7.63 14.16 -8.71
C GLY A 145 -6.92 15.39 -8.16
N ILE A 146 -6.07 15.18 -7.15
CA ILE A 146 -5.29 16.27 -6.54
C ILE A 146 -4.21 16.77 -7.52
N ALA A 147 -3.53 15.89 -8.25
CA ALA A 147 -2.51 16.29 -9.20
C ALA A 147 -3.06 17.16 -10.34
N TYR A 148 -4.22 16.81 -10.91
CA TYR A 148 -4.91 17.62 -11.91
C TYR A 148 -5.40 18.96 -11.33
N GLN A 149 -5.86 18.98 -10.07
CA GLN A 149 -6.19 20.23 -9.38
C GLN A 149 -4.97 21.16 -9.31
N TYR A 150 -3.78 20.63 -8.99
CA TYR A 150 -2.54 21.40 -8.99
C TYR A 150 -2.11 21.90 -10.38
N LEU A 151 -2.50 21.18 -11.44
CA LEU A 151 -2.26 21.59 -12.83
C LEU A 151 -3.31 22.60 -13.34
N GLY A 152 -4.36 22.88 -12.57
CA GLY A 152 -5.48 23.73 -12.98
C GLY A 152 -6.46 23.05 -13.94
N ASP A 153 -6.30 21.75 -14.21
CA ASP A 153 -7.24 20.94 -14.99
C ASP A 153 -8.36 20.43 -14.07
N TYR A 154 -9.29 21.33 -13.78
CA TYR A 154 -10.35 21.08 -12.82
C TYR A 154 -11.38 20.03 -13.27
N GLU A 155 -11.56 19.86 -14.59
CA GLU A 155 -12.47 18.86 -15.14
C GLU A 155 -11.94 17.44 -14.90
N SER A 156 -10.67 17.19 -15.25
CA SER A 156 -9.99 15.93 -14.95
C SER A 156 -9.90 15.68 -13.44
N ALA A 157 -9.62 16.73 -12.66
CA ALA A 157 -9.58 16.64 -11.21
C ALA A 157 -10.91 16.15 -10.62
N LEU A 158 -12.02 16.77 -11.03
CA LEU A 158 -13.38 16.40 -10.61
C LEU A 158 -13.73 14.97 -10.98
N PHE A 159 -13.42 14.55 -12.20
CA PHE A 159 -13.65 13.17 -12.65
C PHE A 159 -12.96 12.17 -11.74
N HIS A 160 -11.66 12.34 -11.50
CA HIS A 160 -10.89 11.39 -10.71
C HIS A 160 -11.25 11.43 -9.21
N LEU A 161 -11.55 12.60 -8.64
CA LEU A 161 -12.01 12.70 -7.24
C LEU A 161 -13.38 12.02 -7.03
N LYS A 162 -14.30 12.16 -7.99
CA LYS A 162 -15.62 11.49 -7.95
C LYS A 162 -15.48 9.98 -8.05
N GLU A 163 -14.59 9.49 -8.91
CA GLU A 163 -14.29 8.06 -8.97
C GLU A 163 -13.63 7.53 -7.69
N ALA A 164 -12.69 8.26 -7.09
CA ALA A 164 -12.12 7.89 -5.78
C ALA A 164 -13.22 7.78 -4.71
N GLN A 165 -14.13 8.76 -4.65
CA GLN A 165 -15.26 8.75 -3.73
C GLN A 165 -16.22 7.58 -4.00
N ARG A 166 -16.48 7.24 -5.27
CA ARG A 166 -17.34 6.11 -5.68
C ARG A 166 -16.75 4.77 -5.28
N LEU A 167 -15.43 4.63 -5.37
CA LEU A 167 -14.67 3.42 -5.07
C LEU A 167 -14.35 3.27 -3.58
N PHE A 168 -14.38 4.37 -2.83
CA PHE A 168 -14.09 4.38 -1.41
C PHE A 168 -15.01 3.41 -0.65
N LYS A 169 -14.39 2.40 -0.03
CA LYS A 169 -15.06 1.45 0.84
C LYS A 169 -14.56 1.68 2.26
N PRO A 170 -15.43 2.09 3.19
CA PRO A 170 -15.02 2.26 4.57
C PRO A 170 -14.47 0.94 5.11
N THR A 171 -13.37 1.06 5.85
CA THR A 171 -12.67 -0.01 6.54
C THR A 171 -13.06 -0.02 8.03
N ASN A 172 -12.45 -0.89 8.84
CA ASN A 172 -12.62 -0.82 10.30
C ASN A 172 -11.85 0.36 10.94
N ASP A 173 -11.05 1.11 10.17
CA ASP A 173 -10.42 2.35 10.61
C ASP A 173 -11.35 3.55 10.36
N ALA A 174 -12.34 3.69 11.24
CA ALA A 174 -13.34 4.75 11.16
C ALA A 174 -12.74 6.17 11.17
N PHE A 175 -11.54 6.37 11.72
CA PHE A 175 -10.87 7.67 11.73
C PHE A 175 -10.23 7.97 10.38
N GLY A 176 -9.42 7.05 9.85
CA GLY A 176 -8.78 7.18 8.53
C GLY A 176 -9.79 7.32 7.39
N ASP A 177 -10.92 6.62 7.51
CA ASP A 177 -12.04 6.69 6.58
C ASP A 177 -12.70 8.07 6.55
N LYS A 178 -13.00 8.61 7.74
CA LYS A 178 -13.70 9.89 7.90
C LYS A 178 -12.88 11.07 7.41
N VAL A 179 -11.57 11.06 7.68
CA VAL A 179 -10.65 12.11 7.23
C VAL A 179 -10.60 12.18 5.70
N ARG A 180 -10.57 11.03 5.02
CA ARG A 180 -10.51 11.00 3.55
C ARG A 180 -11.81 11.25 2.85
N SER A 181 -12.90 10.67 3.34
CA SER A 181 -14.23 10.98 2.82
C SER A 181 -14.47 12.49 2.86
N ARG A 182 -14.08 13.16 3.95
CA ARG A 182 -14.08 14.63 4.03
C ARG A 182 -13.13 15.28 3.03
N SER A 183 -11.92 14.76 2.86
CA SER A 183 -10.95 15.29 1.88
C SER A 183 -11.50 15.27 0.45
N TYR A 184 -12.15 14.19 0.02
CA TYR A 184 -12.75 14.11 -1.32
C TYR A 184 -13.86 15.12 -1.49
N VAL A 185 -14.81 15.14 -0.56
CA VAL A 185 -15.95 16.07 -0.59
C VAL A 185 -15.48 17.51 -0.56
N SER A 186 -14.49 17.82 0.28
CA SER A 186 -13.92 19.16 0.37
C SER A 186 -13.24 19.58 -0.93
N ASN A 187 -12.41 18.72 -1.53
CA ASN A 187 -11.71 19.03 -2.78
C ASN A 187 -12.70 19.21 -3.94
N ILE A 188 -13.71 18.35 -4.04
CA ILE A 188 -14.79 18.46 -5.03
C ILE A 188 -15.55 19.78 -4.86
N ALA A 189 -16.01 20.08 -3.64
CA ALA A 189 -16.76 21.31 -3.34
C ALA A 189 -15.93 22.57 -3.59
N GLY A 190 -14.63 22.55 -3.27
CA GLY A 190 -13.72 23.66 -3.55
C GLY A 190 -13.59 23.93 -5.05
N ILE A 191 -13.45 22.87 -5.87
CA ILE A 191 -13.40 23.02 -7.32
C ILE A 191 -14.75 23.52 -7.87
N GLU A 192 -15.87 22.93 -7.44
CA GLU A 192 -17.23 23.31 -7.92
C GLU A 192 -17.62 24.74 -7.53
N SER A 193 -17.13 25.26 -6.41
CA SER A 193 -17.33 26.65 -5.97
C SER A 193 -16.36 27.65 -6.61
N GLY A 194 -15.46 27.20 -7.50
CA GLY A 194 -14.43 28.05 -8.11
C GLY A 194 -13.33 28.49 -7.14
N ASN A 195 -13.24 27.87 -5.96
CA ASN A 195 -12.26 28.15 -4.93
C ASN A 195 -11.41 26.89 -4.63
N PRO A 196 -10.50 26.50 -5.55
CA PRO A 196 -9.70 25.31 -5.38
C PRO A 196 -8.81 25.42 -4.13
N ILE A 197 -8.87 24.39 -3.29
CA ILE A 197 -8.18 24.34 -1.98
C ILE A 197 -6.66 24.44 -2.12
N HIS A 198 -6.11 24.04 -3.26
CA HIS A 198 -4.67 24.02 -3.51
C HIS A 198 -4.32 24.81 -4.77
N LYS A 199 -3.60 25.91 -4.60
CA LYS A 199 -2.87 26.55 -5.68
C LYS A 199 -1.51 25.85 -5.84
N PRO A 200 -1.02 25.63 -7.08
CA PRO A 200 0.35 25.16 -7.29
C PRO A 200 1.32 26.02 -6.50
N ARG A 201 2.21 25.37 -5.72
CA ARG A 201 3.38 26.06 -5.19
C ARG A 201 4.16 26.54 -6.40
N GLU A 202 4.21 27.86 -6.60
CA GLU A 202 5.20 28.45 -7.48
C GLU A 202 6.57 28.05 -6.90
N ARG A 203 7.21 27.04 -7.51
CA ARG A 203 8.62 26.80 -7.19
C ARG A 203 9.33 28.07 -7.60
N GLN A 204 9.89 28.78 -6.62
CA GLN A 204 10.91 29.77 -6.92
C GLN A 204 11.94 29.06 -7.80
N PRO A 205 12.30 29.64 -8.96
CA PRO A 205 13.28 29.02 -9.84
C PRO A 205 14.50 28.71 -8.98
N ASN A 206 14.93 27.45 -8.98
CA ASN A 206 16.17 27.06 -8.34
C ASN A 206 17.26 27.92 -8.98
N ASN A 207 17.70 28.95 -8.27
CA ASN A 207 18.91 29.71 -8.60
C ASN A 207 20.06 28.72 -8.49
N LYS A 208 20.39 28.08 -9.60
CA LYS A 208 21.66 27.39 -9.84
C LYS A 208 22.55 28.30 -10.65
#